data_AF-A0A291RQY7-F1
#
_entry.id   AF-A0A291RQY7-F1
#
_cell.length_a   1.000
_cell.length_b   1.000
_cell.length_c   1.000
_cell.angle_alpha   90.00
_cell.angle_beta   90.00
_cell.angle_gamma   90.00
#
_symmetry.space_group_name_H-M   'P 1'
#
loop_
_entity.id
_entity.type
_entity.pdbx_description
1 polymer ?
#
loop_
_entity_poly.entity_id
_entity_poly.type
_entity_poly.pdbx_seq_one_letter_code
_entity_poly.pdbx_strand_id
1 'polypeptide(L)'
;MTGNVTPIEESWRRIDSWLAVHAPRTFASLRPPASQEVIGAAAAELGVEFPADLVAYLRHHDGISSGEGSFGFPGYRPYTLAEILSSGRMMDFISFARNVSVDTLVVDCRRGESFGAVGSQLEGEGVSFGEWGSLAAFLAEVADALEGGTVMTVGLSYAPVVDDGMLLWEFVREPRPEPRSLLAPALAIADPVIATPRRTTSHAAPKKTWPKGCDDFCLTFAQGLDEAELLRRFGALPETHRPRLRKEAGGPNQRLNRGALLPVLRVGTHDGWAFGSEEGLYGFEGTRDEVLRRVSRGTRAVSVSYGSENGTISVSLFDNGELVTRYDTRSAVLPDGARDPFEVFPGLPPHDEWAARWDPDRQCVVSGVPTPDQKLIPAQRRERLLTVCEAVVRGCGIPLPPPGLGGELDNARVLPLLPDNNSRVSVPDRFASLVDAAPPERLRRVLAIQMSALAAETGLDSYAEVTDALPLLSEEDRPGVDDDSALGLRLRRVHAETRAIHPDPGDQFVWQDRAMAARALAEALSLPVRDALGLVVVLRQDPQWRREFRKQLTED
;
A
#
# COMPACT_ATOMS: atom_id res chain seq x y z
N MET A 1 -39.90 17.45 41.62
CA MET A 1 -40.07 17.72 40.18
C MET A 1 -38.98 16.96 39.45
N THR A 2 -39.27 15.74 39.03
CA THR A 2 -38.40 14.97 38.15
C THR A 2 -38.53 15.59 36.76
N GLY A 3 -37.59 16.45 36.38
CA GLY A 3 -37.52 16.96 35.01
C GLY A 3 -37.34 15.76 34.08
N ASN A 4 -38.17 15.66 33.03
CA ASN A 4 -38.01 14.63 32.02
C ASN A 4 -36.63 14.80 31.37
N VAL A 5 -35.74 13.84 31.63
CA VAL A 5 -34.43 13.75 30.98
C VAL A 5 -34.68 13.47 29.50
N THR A 6 -34.05 14.24 28.62
CA THR A 6 -34.17 14.00 27.18
C THR A 6 -33.38 12.74 26.78
N PRO A 7 -33.75 12.05 25.69
CA PRO A 7 -33.00 10.88 25.21
C PRO A 7 -31.50 11.16 24.95
N ILE A 8 -31.17 12.38 24.50
CA ILE A 8 -29.78 12.84 24.34
C ILE A 8 -29.05 12.90 25.68
N GLU A 9 -29.63 13.58 26.68
CA GLU A 9 -29.02 13.70 28.01
C GLU A 9 -28.84 12.33 28.67
N GLU A 10 -29.78 11.40 28.47
CA GLU A 10 -29.67 10.04 28.99
C GLU A 10 -28.52 9.27 28.31
N SER A 11 -28.44 9.33 26.98
CA SER A 11 -27.36 8.66 26.22
C SER A 11 -25.98 9.23 26.58
N TRP A 12 -25.87 10.55 26.75
CA TRP A 12 -24.64 11.17 27.21
C TRP A 12 -24.24 10.75 28.62
N ARG A 13 -25.18 10.71 29.58
CA ARG A 13 -24.87 10.24 30.95
C ARG A 13 -24.35 8.80 30.97
N ARG A 14 -24.88 7.94 30.10
CA ARG A 14 -24.41 6.57 29.91
C ARG A 14 -22.97 6.55 29.38
N ILE A 15 -22.70 7.31 28.33
CA ILE A 15 -21.36 7.48 27.74
C ILE A 15 -20.37 8.02 28.79
N ASP A 16 -20.72 9.09 29.52
CA ASP A 16 -19.89 9.69 30.57
C ASP A 16 -19.53 8.68 31.67
N SER A 17 -20.55 7.97 32.17
CA SER A 17 -20.39 6.98 33.23
C SER A 17 -19.46 5.86 32.78
N TRP A 18 -19.62 5.40 31.54
CA TRP A 18 -18.77 4.36 30.97
C TRP A 18 -17.33 4.85 30.77
N LEU A 19 -17.14 6.03 30.16
CA LEU A 19 -15.82 6.60 29.90
C LEU A 19 -15.05 6.89 31.19
N ALA A 20 -15.72 7.41 32.23
CA ALA A 20 -15.08 7.69 33.50
C ALA A 20 -14.46 6.44 34.16
N VAL A 21 -15.06 5.27 33.94
CA VAL A 21 -14.59 3.98 34.48
C VAL A 21 -13.57 3.32 33.56
N HIS A 22 -13.87 3.27 32.26
CA HIS A 22 -13.13 2.43 31.32
C HIS A 22 -12.07 3.21 30.52
N ALA A 23 -12.35 4.46 30.14
CA ALA A 23 -11.48 5.27 29.31
C ALA A 23 -11.27 6.70 29.88
N PRO A 24 -10.69 6.84 31.07
CA PRO A 24 -10.60 8.13 31.78
C PRO A 24 -9.77 9.19 31.03
N ARG A 25 -8.78 8.81 30.21
CA ARG A 25 -8.04 9.76 29.37
C ARG A 25 -8.93 10.31 28.26
N THR A 26 -9.77 9.47 27.67
CA THR A 26 -10.78 9.89 26.70
C THR A 26 -11.83 10.78 27.36
N PHE A 27 -12.31 10.42 28.55
CA PHE A 27 -13.25 11.24 29.30
C PHE A 27 -12.74 12.66 29.53
N ALA A 28 -11.45 12.80 29.88
CA ALA A 28 -10.81 14.11 30.09
C ALA A 28 -10.75 15.00 28.83
N SER A 29 -10.94 14.43 27.64
CA SER A 29 -10.97 15.20 26.38
C SER A 29 -12.31 15.89 26.12
N LEU A 30 -13.40 15.40 26.74
CA LEU A 30 -14.74 15.97 26.56
C LEU A 30 -14.79 17.40 27.12
N ARG A 31 -15.26 18.34 26.30
CA ARG A 31 -15.28 19.76 26.68
C ARG A 31 -16.49 20.07 27.56
N PRO A 32 -16.40 21.11 28.41
CA PRO A 32 -17.56 21.61 29.13
C PRO A 32 -18.73 21.97 28.18
N PRO A 33 -19.98 22.00 28.67
CA PRO A 33 -21.16 22.45 27.93
C PRO A 33 -21.00 23.80 27.23
N ALA A 34 -21.57 23.92 26.02
CA ALA A 34 -21.84 25.22 25.43
C ALA A 34 -23.08 25.88 26.08
N SER A 35 -23.07 27.21 26.23
CA SER A 35 -24.21 27.92 26.80
C SER A 35 -25.33 28.07 25.76
N GLN A 36 -26.59 28.10 26.23
CA GLN A 36 -27.76 28.30 25.36
C GLN A 36 -27.68 29.57 24.52
N GLU A 37 -27.08 30.63 25.07
CA GLU A 37 -26.88 31.91 24.39
C GLU A 37 -25.94 31.77 23.18
N VAL A 38 -24.81 31.10 23.37
CA VAL A 38 -23.83 30.89 22.30
C VAL A 38 -24.37 29.94 21.23
N ILE A 39 -25.09 28.88 21.62
CA ILE A 39 -25.76 27.98 20.68
C ILE A 39 -26.81 28.73 19.85
N GLY A 40 -27.62 29.57 20.50
CA GLY A 40 -28.62 30.39 19.82
C GLY A 40 -28.01 31.39 18.84
N ALA A 41 -26.90 32.03 19.24
CA ALA A 41 -26.14 32.93 18.36
C ALA A 41 -25.58 32.18 17.15
N ALA A 42 -25.06 30.97 17.35
CA ALA A 42 -24.52 30.15 16.27
C ALA A 42 -25.60 29.71 15.26
N ALA A 43 -26.78 29.28 15.75
CA ALA A 43 -27.91 28.95 14.90
C ALA A 43 -28.38 30.16 14.07
N ALA A 44 -28.42 31.34 14.70
CA ALA A 44 -28.78 32.59 14.02
C ALA A 44 -27.76 33.00 12.96
N GLU A 45 -26.46 32.84 13.24
CA GLU A 45 -25.37 33.13 12.29
C GLU A 45 -25.41 32.20 11.08
N LEU A 46 -25.65 30.90 11.30
CA LEU A 46 -25.80 29.92 10.24
C LEU A 46 -27.13 30.07 9.48
N GLY A 47 -28.11 30.79 10.05
CA GLY A 47 -29.41 31.04 9.44
C GLY A 47 -30.31 29.80 9.40
N VAL A 48 -30.18 28.89 10.38
CA VAL A 48 -30.97 27.66 10.51
C VAL A 48 -31.54 27.52 11.92
N GLU A 49 -32.62 26.75 12.04
CA GLU A 49 -33.11 26.31 13.35
C GLU A 49 -32.38 25.01 13.72
N PHE A 50 -31.64 25.00 14.84
CA PHE A 50 -31.04 23.77 15.33
C PHE A 50 -32.11 22.85 15.93
N PRO A 51 -32.11 21.55 15.58
CA PRO A 51 -32.94 20.56 16.24
C PRO A 51 -32.71 20.54 17.75
N ALA A 52 -33.77 20.27 18.52
CA ALA A 52 -33.70 20.21 19.98
C ALA A 52 -32.61 19.22 20.46
N ASP A 53 -32.45 18.10 19.73
CA ASP A 53 -31.43 17.11 20.01
C ASP A 53 -30.00 17.67 19.83
N LEU A 54 -29.75 18.47 18.79
CA LEU A 54 -28.44 19.11 18.57
C LEU A 54 -28.14 20.17 19.65
N VAL A 55 -29.17 20.90 20.09
CA VAL A 55 -29.03 21.83 21.22
C VAL A 55 -28.70 21.07 22.50
N ALA A 56 -29.43 19.99 22.81
CA ALA A 56 -29.17 19.17 23.99
C ALA A 56 -27.77 18.53 23.95
N TYR A 57 -27.33 18.10 22.76
CA TYR A 57 -26.01 17.53 22.52
C TYR A 57 -24.89 18.51 22.90
N LEU A 58 -24.95 19.75 22.38
CA LEU A 58 -23.96 20.80 22.64
C LEU A 58 -24.03 21.34 24.09
N ARG A 59 -25.21 21.26 24.71
CA ARG A 59 -25.41 21.63 26.13
C ARG A 59 -24.90 20.58 27.11
N HIS A 60 -24.50 19.41 26.64
CA HIS A 60 -23.85 18.40 27.46
C HIS A 60 -22.33 18.46 27.28
N HIS A 61 -21.83 18.44 26.05
CA HIS A 61 -20.42 18.67 25.72
C HIS A 61 -20.25 19.53 24.47
N ASP A 62 -19.41 20.58 24.55
CA ASP A 62 -18.98 21.39 23.39
C ASP A 62 -17.89 20.68 22.58
N GLY A 63 -18.17 19.46 22.11
CA GLY A 63 -17.22 18.62 21.41
C GLY A 63 -16.03 18.19 22.27
N ILE A 64 -14.84 18.16 21.68
CA ILE A 64 -13.62 17.63 22.31
C ILE A 64 -12.43 18.58 22.23
N SER A 65 -11.50 18.46 23.17
CA SER A 65 -10.17 19.03 23.07
C SER A 65 -9.28 18.11 22.23
N SER A 66 -8.42 18.67 21.38
CA SER A 66 -7.53 17.88 20.52
C SER A 66 -6.43 17.19 21.33
N GLY A 67 -6.14 15.93 21.00
CA GLY A 67 -5.07 15.15 21.64
C GLY A 67 -5.17 13.66 21.34
N GLU A 68 -4.13 12.92 21.69
CA GLU A 68 -4.15 11.45 21.60
C GLU A 68 -5.22 10.87 22.54
N GLY A 69 -6.03 9.93 22.03
CA GLY A 69 -7.09 9.28 22.79
C GLY A 69 -8.32 10.16 23.05
N SER A 70 -8.46 11.26 22.32
CA SER A 70 -9.67 12.10 22.41
C SER A 70 -10.93 11.32 22.02
N PHE A 71 -12.08 11.72 22.58
CA PHE A 71 -13.34 11.05 22.30
C PHE A 71 -13.69 11.13 20.81
N GLY A 72 -14.11 10.00 20.27
CA GLY A 72 -14.53 9.84 18.89
C GLY A 72 -15.83 9.05 18.83
N PHE A 73 -16.59 9.28 17.78
CA PHE A 73 -17.57 8.32 17.26
C PHE A 73 -16.83 7.30 16.37
N PRO A 74 -17.48 6.18 16.01
CA PRO A 74 -16.92 5.21 15.06
C PRO A 74 -16.40 5.86 13.77
N GLY A 75 -15.08 6.04 13.63
CA GLY A 75 -14.46 6.68 12.47
C GLY A 75 -14.55 8.22 12.38
N TYR A 76 -15.26 8.89 13.31
CA TYR A 76 -15.49 10.35 13.25
C TYR A 76 -15.10 11.08 14.54
N ARG A 77 -14.42 12.21 14.40
CA ARG A 77 -14.11 13.15 15.47
C ARG A 77 -15.24 14.18 15.62
N PRO A 78 -15.87 14.31 16.80
CA PRO A 78 -16.88 15.31 17.07
C PRO A 78 -16.34 16.74 16.94
N TYR A 79 -17.21 17.64 16.50
CA TYR A 79 -16.94 19.07 16.42
C TYR A 79 -17.26 19.79 17.73
N THR A 80 -16.46 20.80 18.02
CA THR A 80 -16.88 21.90 18.90
C THR A 80 -17.86 22.81 18.17
N LEU A 81 -18.66 23.60 18.88
CA LEU A 81 -19.58 24.57 18.27
C LEU A 81 -18.84 25.59 17.39
N ALA A 82 -17.62 25.97 17.75
CA ALA A 82 -16.78 26.84 16.92
C ALA A 82 -16.39 26.17 15.59
N GLU A 83 -16.14 24.85 15.61
CA GLU A 83 -15.86 24.08 14.40
C GLU A 83 -17.11 23.92 13.54
N ILE A 84 -18.28 23.71 14.15
CA ILE A 84 -19.58 23.71 13.46
C ILE A 84 -19.78 25.03 12.71
N LEU A 85 -19.58 26.17 13.39
CA LEU A 85 -19.65 27.50 12.78
C LEU A 85 -18.68 27.67 11.62
N SER A 86 -17.41 27.28 11.82
CA SER A 86 -16.37 27.40 10.80
C SER A 86 -16.63 26.53 9.56
N SER A 87 -17.25 25.35 9.76
CA SER A 87 -17.62 24.44 8.69
C SER A 87 -18.79 24.98 7.86
N GLY A 88 -19.61 25.87 8.43
CA GLY A 88 -20.79 26.44 7.81
C GLY A 88 -21.94 25.42 7.65
N ARG A 89 -22.94 25.81 6.85
CA ARG A 89 -24.05 24.94 6.46
C ARG A 89 -24.02 24.62 4.97
N MET A 90 -24.53 23.46 4.60
CA MET A 90 -24.75 23.08 3.20
C MET A 90 -26.18 22.61 3.04
N MET A 91 -27.01 23.33 2.27
CA MET A 91 -28.44 22.98 2.07
C MET A 91 -29.20 22.71 3.40
N ASP A 92 -28.88 23.50 4.44
CA ASP A 92 -29.36 23.37 5.82
C ASP A 92 -28.94 22.08 6.56
N PHE A 93 -27.91 21.40 6.07
CA PHE A 93 -27.21 20.36 6.81
C PHE A 93 -26.10 20.97 7.65
N ILE A 94 -26.01 20.52 8.91
CA ILE A 94 -24.99 20.97 9.86
C ILE A 94 -24.06 19.81 10.16
N SER A 95 -22.78 19.95 9.77
CA SER A 95 -21.75 18.97 10.13
C SER A 95 -21.45 19.06 11.62
N PHE A 96 -21.44 17.91 12.31
CA PHE A 96 -21.15 17.84 13.75
C PHE A 96 -20.01 16.88 14.09
N ALA A 97 -19.50 16.12 13.11
CA ALA A 97 -18.30 15.31 13.25
C ALA A 97 -17.63 15.11 11.89
N ARG A 98 -16.32 14.83 11.87
CA ARG A 98 -15.56 14.55 10.63
C ARG A 98 -14.67 13.32 10.74
N ASN A 99 -14.46 12.62 9.64
CA ASN A 99 -13.43 11.60 9.56
C ASN A 99 -12.08 12.21 9.11
N VAL A 100 -11.08 11.35 8.92
CA VAL A 100 -9.74 11.75 8.47
C VAL A 100 -9.68 12.17 6.99
N SER A 101 -10.66 11.72 6.19
CA SER A 101 -10.79 11.98 4.75
C SER A 101 -11.72 13.15 4.44
N VAL A 102 -11.99 14.02 5.42
CA VAL A 102 -12.90 15.18 5.37
C VAL A 102 -14.41 14.88 5.17
N ASP A 103 -14.82 13.61 5.12
CA ASP A 103 -16.24 13.25 5.18
C ASP A 103 -16.82 13.62 6.55
N THR A 104 -18.09 13.99 6.59
CA THR A 104 -18.73 14.46 7.82
C THR A 104 -20.00 13.70 8.16
N LEU A 105 -20.27 13.59 9.46
CA LEU A 105 -21.62 13.31 9.93
C LEU A 105 -22.37 14.64 10.01
N VAL A 106 -23.58 14.64 9.47
CA VAL A 106 -24.43 15.82 9.38
C VAL A 106 -25.76 15.59 10.09
N VAL A 107 -26.34 16.68 10.61
CA VAL A 107 -27.73 16.72 11.08
C VAL A 107 -28.57 17.50 10.08
N ASP A 108 -29.73 16.96 9.69
CA ASP A 108 -30.68 17.64 8.83
C ASP A 108 -31.44 18.73 9.59
N CYS A 109 -31.22 20.01 9.23
CA CYS A 109 -31.95 21.14 9.81
C CYS A 109 -33.01 21.70 8.84
N ARG A 110 -33.30 21.03 7.72
CA ARG A 110 -34.42 21.40 6.84
C ARG A 110 -35.74 21.11 7.53
N ARG A 111 -36.68 22.05 7.47
CA ARG A 111 -38.03 21.85 8.01
C ARG A 111 -38.71 20.71 7.26
N GLY A 112 -39.13 19.66 7.96
CA GLY A 112 -39.79 18.51 7.37
C GLY A 112 -39.70 17.26 8.23
N GLU A 113 -40.06 16.12 7.66
CA GLU A 113 -40.06 14.82 8.36
C GLU A 113 -38.67 14.32 8.74
N SER A 114 -37.62 14.77 8.05
CA SER A 114 -36.22 14.42 8.34
C SER A 114 -35.54 15.37 9.32
N PHE A 115 -36.22 16.40 9.85
CA PHE A 115 -35.62 17.38 10.75
C PHE A 115 -35.04 16.71 12.00
N GLY A 116 -33.72 16.83 12.20
CA GLY A 116 -32.98 16.19 13.28
C GLY A 116 -32.34 14.84 12.94
N ALA A 117 -32.61 14.28 11.76
CA ALA A 117 -32.01 13.03 11.30
C ALA A 117 -30.49 13.17 11.11
N VAL A 118 -29.76 12.08 11.35
CA VAL A 118 -28.31 12.02 11.12
C VAL A 118 -28.05 11.34 9.78
N GLY A 119 -27.13 11.93 9.02
CA GLY A 119 -26.66 11.41 7.74
C GLY A 119 -25.15 11.53 7.59
N SER A 120 -24.65 11.02 6.48
CA SER A 120 -23.24 11.11 6.10
C SER A 120 -23.10 11.99 4.85
N GLN A 121 -22.13 12.89 4.88
CA GLN A 121 -21.67 13.62 3.72
C GLN A 121 -20.33 13.04 3.29
N LEU A 122 -20.31 12.44 2.09
CA LEU A 122 -19.11 11.89 1.48
C LEU A 122 -18.60 12.84 0.38
N GLU A 123 -17.31 13.12 0.38
CA GLU A 123 -16.71 13.96 -0.65
C GLU A 123 -16.91 13.32 -2.05
N GLY A 124 -17.53 14.07 -2.97
CA GLY A 124 -17.81 13.60 -4.33
C GLY A 124 -19.11 12.78 -4.51
N GLU A 125 -19.71 12.26 -3.45
CA GLU A 125 -20.98 11.49 -3.53
C GLU A 125 -22.19 12.28 -2.99
N GLY A 126 -21.95 13.29 -2.15
CA GLY A 126 -23.01 14.14 -1.59
C GLY A 126 -23.50 13.65 -0.23
N VAL A 127 -24.73 14.02 0.14
CA VAL A 127 -25.32 13.72 1.46
C VAL A 127 -26.37 12.64 1.35
N SER A 128 -26.25 11.61 2.19
CA SER A 128 -27.21 10.51 2.33
C SER A 128 -27.76 10.44 3.75
N PHE A 129 -29.03 10.04 3.86
CA PHE A 129 -29.74 9.79 5.11
C PHE A 129 -30.39 8.41 5.05
N GLY A 130 -30.69 7.82 6.21
CA GLY A 130 -31.45 6.57 6.28
C GLY A 130 -31.09 5.66 7.46
N GLU A 131 -29.91 5.86 8.07
CA GLU A 131 -29.44 5.04 9.19
C GLU A 131 -30.07 5.46 10.52
N TRP A 132 -30.13 6.78 10.80
CA TRP A 132 -30.69 7.28 12.06
C TRP A 132 -31.73 8.39 11.84
N GLY A 133 -32.95 8.14 12.31
CA GLY A 133 -34.05 9.11 12.24
C GLY A 133 -33.89 10.33 13.15
N SER A 134 -32.95 10.31 14.10
CA SER A 134 -32.60 11.47 14.94
C SER A 134 -31.18 11.37 15.49
N LEU A 135 -30.62 12.50 15.93
CA LEU A 135 -29.36 12.52 16.67
C LEU A 135 -29.45 11.74 17.99
N ALA A 136 -30.62 11.71 18.63
CA ALA A 136 -30.84 10.88 19.81
C ALA A 136 -30.69 9.37 19.51
N ALA A 137 -31.19 8.90 18.37
CA ALA A 137 -31.06 7.50 17.98
C ALA A 137 -29.59 7.12 17.72
N PHE A 138 -28.85 7.98 17.01
CA PHE A 138 -27.41 7.80 16.80
C PHE A 138 -26.64 7.72 18.12
N LEU A 139 -26.87 8.66 19.04
CA LEU A 139 -26.13 8.71 20.30
C LEU A 139 -26.49 7.54 21.24
N ALA A 140 -27.74 7.09 21.21
CA ALA A 140 -28.18 5.91 21.96
C ALA A 140 -27.47 4.65 21.47
N GLU A 141 -27.30 4.47 20.15
CA GLU A 141 -26.56 3.35 19.59
C GLU A 141 -25.06 3.40 19.95
N VAL A 142 -24.46 4.59 19.97
CA VAL A 142 -23.08 4.76 20.48
C VAL A 142 -22.98 4.30 21.94
N ALA A 143 -23.94 4.69 22.80
CA ALA A 143 -23.97 4.28 24.19
C ALA A 143 -24.14 2.75 24.34
N ASP A 144 -25.07 2.16 23.59
CA ASP A 144 -25.30 0.72 23.55
C ASP A 144 -24.05 -0.05 23.11
N ALA A 145 -23.35 0.45 22.08
CA ALA A 145 -22.11 -0.14 21.58
C ALA A 145 -20.99 -0.11 22.62
N LEU A 146 -20.81 1.01 23.32
CA LEU A 146 -19.80 1.13 24.38
C LEU A 146 -20.10 0.19 25.56
N GLU A 147 -21.34 0.20 26.06
CA GLU A 147 -21.73 -0.63 27.20
C GLU A 147 -21.74 -2.13 26.87
N GLY A 148 -22.19 -2.49 25.68
CA GLY A 148 -22.26 -3.88 25.21
C GLY A 148 -20.95 -4.41 24.63
N GLY A 149 -19.99 -3.53 24.31
CA GLY A 149 -18.81 -3.89 23.54
C GLY A 149 -19.16 -4.40 22.13
N THR A 150 -20.27 -3.94 21.56
CA THR A 150 -20.79 -4.43 20.28
C THR A 150 -20.28 -3.60 19.10
N VAL A 151 -20.28 -4.22 17.93
CA VAL A 151 -19.93 -3.55 16.67
C VAL A 151 -21.03 -2.54 16.31
N MET A 152 -20.63 -1.33 15.93
CA MET A 152 -21.49 -0.30 15.38
C MET A 152 -21.06 0.01 13.94
N THR A 153 -22.00 0.17 13.03
CA THR A 153 -21.72 0.49 11.62
C THR A 153 -22.05 1.95 11.34
N VAL A 154 -21.05 2.70 10.89
CA VAL A 154 -21.18 4.09 10.44
C VAL A 154 -20.44 4.22 9.13
N GLY A 155 -21.11 3.84 8.04
CA GLY A 155 -20.49 3.56 6.73
C GLY A 155 -19.60 2.31 6.73
N LEU A 156 -18.69 2.20 7.70
CA LEU A 156 -17.86 1.05 8.00
C LEU A 156 -18.17 0.50 9.40
N SER A 157 -17.85 -0.76 9.66
CA SER A 157 -18.08 -1.42 10.94
C SER A 157 -16.93 -1.19 11.91
N TYR A 158 -17.22 -0.81 13.15
CA TYR A 158 -16.22 -0.54 14.19
C TYR A 158 -16.57 -1.21 15.51
N ALA A 159 -15.56 -1.67 16.23
CA ALA A 159 -15.68 -2.15 17.61
C ALA A 159 -15.04 -1.14 18.58
N PRO A 160 -15.65 -0.89 19.74
CA PRO A 160 -15.01 -0.10 20.78
C PRO A 160 -13.95 -0.93 21.49
N VAL A 161 -12.75 -0.35 21.59
CA VAL A 161 -11.58 -0.98 22.21
C VAL A 161 -11.00 -0.01 23.22
N VAL A 162 -10.71 -0.52 24.42
CA VAL A 162 -10.06 0.26 25.48
C VAL A 162 -8.61 -0.18 25.59
N ASP A 163 -7.69 0.77 25.40
CA ASP A 163 -6.26 0.59 25.64
C ASP A 163 -5.71 1.78 26.44
N ASP A 164 -4.98 1.51 27.51
CA ASP A 164 -4.32 2.53 28.34
C ASP A 164 -5.22 3.70 28.76
N GLY A 165 -6.48 3.38 29.13
CA GLY A 165 -7.48 4.37 29.52
C GLY A 165 -8.00 5.25 28.39
N MET A 166 -7.80 4.86 27.13
CA MET A 166 -8.31 5.52 25.93
C MET A 166 -9.32 4.61 25.21
N LEU A 167 -10.41 5.20 24.73
CA LEU A 167 -11.35 4.56 23.80
C LEU A 167 -10.81 4.73 22.38
N LEU A 168 -10.78 3.61 21.65
CA LEU A 168 -10.45 3.51 20.26
C LEU A 168 -11.63 2.87 19.53
N TRP A 169 -11.97 3.38 18.35
CA TRP A 169 -12.90 2.72 17.44
C TRP A 169 -12.09 2.01 16.37
N GLU A 170 -11.96 0.70 16.52
CA GLU A 170 -11.16 -0.12 15.62
C GLU A 170 -12.04 -0.69 14.52
N PHE A 171 -11.57 -0.56 13.27
CA PHE A 171 -12.28 -1.08 12.12
C PHE A 171 -12.38 -2.60 12.20
N VAL A 172 -13.60 -3.11 12.07
CA VAL A 172 -13.90 -4.54 12.04
C VAL A 172 -14.01 -4.95 10.59
N ARG A 173 -13.05 -5.76 10.14
CA ARG A 173 -13.10 -6.36 8.82
C ARG A 173 -14.20 -7.42 8.77
N GLU A 174 -15.00 -7.36 7.72
CA GLU A 174 -15.92 -8.44 7.42
C GLU A 174 -15.14 -9.67 6.96
N PRO A 175 -15.47 -10.88 7.47
CA PRO A 175 -14.86 -12.11 6.99
C PRO A 175 -15.11 -12.26 5.49
N ARG A 176 -14.03 -12.39 4.73
CA ARG A 176 -14.10 -12.69 3.29
C ARG A 176 -13.87 -14.18 3.07
N PRO A 177 -14.52 -14.78 2.06
CA PRO A 177 -14.25 -16.17 1.71
C PRO A 177 -12.79 -16.33 1.25
N GLU A 178 -12.28 -17.56 1.35
CA GLU A 178 -10.94 -17.89 0.85
C GLU A 178 -10.87 -17.61 -0.66
N PRO A 179 -9.94 -16.74 -1.13
CA PRO A 179 -9.89 -16.34 -2.52
C PRO A 179 -9.35 -17.48 -3.38
N ARG A 180 -9.79 -17.53 -4.64
CA ARG A 180 -9.26 -18.51 -5.57
C ARG A 180 -7.91 -18.06 -6.12
N SER A 181 -6.88 -18.90 -5.98
CA SER A 181 -5.60 -18.69 -6.69
C SER A 181 -5.80 -18.78 -8.21
N LEU A 182 -5.36 -17.75 -8.93
CA LEU A 182 -5.35 -17.74 -10.39
C LEU A 182 -4.04 -18.29 -10.95
N LEU A 183 -2.94 -18.18 -10.21
CA LEU A 183 -1.62 -18.65 -10.66
C LEU A 183 -1.41 -20.15 -10.46
N ALA A 184 -1.97 -20.78 -9.43
CA ALA A 184 -1.75 -22.21 -9.18
C ALA A 184 -2.21 -23.10 -10.37
N PRO A 185 -3.42 -22.92 -10.94
CA PRO A 185 -3.81 -23.64 -12.15
C PRO A 185 -2.98 -23.23 -13.38
N ALA A 186 -2.63 -21.95 -13.52
CA ALA A 186 -1.86 -21.45 -14.66
C ALA A 186 -0.43 -22.00 -14.71
N LEU A 187 0.18 -22.25 -13.55
CA LEU A 187 1.48 -22.92 -13.44
C LEU A 187 1.39 -24.45 -13.62
N ALA A 188 0.24 -25.05 -13.29
CA ALA A 188 0.00 -26.48 -13.49
C ALA A 188 -0.28 -26.86 -14.96
N ILE A 189 -0.78 -25.92 -15.76
CA ILE A 189 -0.92 -26.12 -17.21
C ILE A 189 0.48 -26.08 -17.82
N ALA A 190 0.97 -27.26 -18.23
CA ALA A 190 2.15 -27.33 -19.09
C ALA A 190 1.87 -26.54 -20.37
N ASP A 191 2.62 -25.45 -20.58
CA ASP A 191 2.54 -24.74 -21.85
C ASP A 191 2.90 -25.75 -22.97
N PRO A 192 2.16 -25.80 -24.09
CA PRO A 192 2.40 -26.78 -25.15
C PRO A 192 3.85 -26.71 -25.64
N VAL A 193 4.49 -27.88 -25.77
CA VAL A 193 5.86 -28.02 -26.27
C VAL A 193 5.88 -27.56 -27.72
N ILE A 194 6.52 -26.43 -27.99
CA ILE A 194 6.81 -25.99 -29.36
C ILE A 194 8.01 -26.79 -29.86
N ALA A 195 7.88 -27.36 -31.05
CA ALA A 195 8.90 -28.21 -31.66
C ALA A 195 10.23 -27.46 -31.84
N THR A 196 11.32 -28.15 -31.48
CA THR A 196 12.76 -27.90 -31.76
C THR A 196 13.21 -26.44 -31.98
N PRO A 197 14.13 -25.93 -31.15
CA PRO A 197 14.65 -24.56 -31.27
C PRO A 197 15.14 -24.27 -32.69
N ARG A 198 14.66 -23.19 -33.33
CA ARG A 198 15.23 -22.71 -34.60
C ARG A 198 16.41 -21.80 -34.29
N ARG A 199 17.39 -22.36 -33.59
CA ARG A 199 18.56 -21.65 -33.08
C ARG A 199 19.27 -20.94 -34.24
N THR A 200 19.07 -19.63 -34.32
CA THR A 200 20.00 -18.74 -35.01
C THR A 200 20.80 -18.09 -33.91
N THR A 201 21.87 -18.76 -33.45
CA THR A 201 22.99 -18.08 -32.81
C THR A 201 23.57 -17.14 -33.84
N SER A 202 22.93 -15.99 -34.00
CA SER A 202 23.43 -14.95 -34.85
C SER A 202 24.17 -13.99 -33.94
N HIS A 203 25.48 -13.93 -34.14
CA HIS A 203 26.27 -12.70 -34.03
C HIS A 203 25.65 -11.63 -34.96
N ALA A 204 24.36 -11.34 -34.81
CA ALA A 204 23.67 -10.34 -35.57
C ALA A 204 24.25 -9.01 -35.13
N ALA A 205 24.65 -8.17 -36.09
CA ALA A 205 24.95 -6.79 -35.78
C ALA A 205 23.69 -6.15 -35.15
N PRO A 206 23.85 -5.28 -34.14
CA PRO A 206 22.72 -4.53 -33.58
C PRO A 206 22.00 -3.79 -34.70
N LYS A 207 20.68 -3.96 -34.77
CA LYS A 207 19.87 -3.24 -35.75
C LYS A 207 19.76 -1.79 -35.31
N LYS A 208 19.98 -0.85 -36.24
CA LYS A 208 19.73 0.59 -36.00
C LYS A 208 18.25 0.90 -35.71
N THR A 209 17.34 -0.04 -35.99
CA THR A 209 15.91 0.12 -35.83
C THR A 209 15.35 -0.94 -34.88
N TRP A 210 14.59 -0.47 -33.90
CA TRP A 210 13.86 -1.32 -32.96
C TRP A 210 12.79 -2.16 -33.67
N PRO A 211 12.46 -3.36 -33.15
CA PRO A 211 11.35 -4.16 -33.65
C PRO A 211 10.02 -3.39 -33.63
N LYS A 212 9.18 -3.58 -34.66
CA LYS A 212 7.83 -2.99 -34.70
C LYS A 212 6.99 -3.47 -33.50
N GLY A 213 6.23 -2.56 -32.88
CA GLY A 213 5.37 -2.82 -31.72
C GLY A 213 6.14 -3.06 -30.42
N CYS A 214 7.37 -2.56 -30.31
CA CYS A 214 8.13 -2.48 -29.06
C CYS A 214 7.87 -1.10 -28.48
N ASP A 215 6.71 -0.98 -27.83
CA ASP A 215 6.16 0.29 -27.35
C ASP A 215 6.32 0.42 -25.83
N ASP A 216 6.21 -0.70 -25.09
CA ASP A 216 6.51 -0.76 -23.65
C ASP A 216 7.51 -1.89 -23.38
N PHE A 217 8.63 -1.56 -22.74
CA PHE A 217 9.66 -2.55 -22.45
C PHE A 217 10.54 -2.17 -21.25
N CYS A 218 11.21 -3.18 -20.71
CA CYS A 218 12.39 -3.05 -19.88
C CYS A 218 13.50 -3.92 -20.46
N LEU A 219 14.68 -3.33 -20.63
CA LEU A 219 15.90 -4.02 -21.02
C LEU A 219 16.91 -3.93 -19.88
N THR A 220 17.30 -5.09 -19.34
CA THR A 220 18.33 -5.17 -18.30
C THR A 220 19.54 -5.88 -18.85
N PHE A 221 20.72 -5.29 -18.70
CA PHE A 221 22.01 -5.81 -19.13
C PHE A 221 22.85 -6.12 -17.92
N ALA A 222 23.55 -7.26 -17.93
CA ALA A 222 24.49 -7.65 -16.88
C ALA A 222 25.81 -8.11 -17.48
N GLN A 223 26.91 -7.54 -17.01
CA GLN A 223 28.23 -7.81 -17.59
C GLN A 223 28.72 -9.20 -17.18
N GLY A 224 29.32 -9.94 -18.12
CA GLY A 224 29.97 -11.23 -17.86
C GLY A 224 29.05 -12.37 -17.41
N LEU A 225 27.72 -12.16 -17.40
CA LEU A 225 26.75 -13.23 -17.12
C LEU A 225 26.38 -13.97 -18.42
N ASP A 226 25.89 -15.20 -18.27
CA ASP A 226 25.21 -15.94 -19.33
C ASP A 226 23.67 -15.82 -19.19
N GLU A 227 22.94 -16.32 -20.18
CA GLU A 227 21.47 -16.30 -20.20
C GLU A 227 20.85 -17.00 -18.98
N ALA A 228 21.41 -18.14 -18.57
CA ALA A 228 20.85 -18.97 -17.51
C ALA A 228 21.04 -18.30 -16.13
N GLU A 229 22.20 -17.70 -15.88
CA GLU A 229 22.48 -16.95 -14.66
C GLU A 229 21.63 -15.68 -14.59
N LEU A 230 21.42 -14.99 -15.72
CA LEU A 230 20.52 -13.84 -15.76
C LEU A 230 19.08 -14.23 -15.40
N LEU A 231 18.56 -15.33 -15.97
CA LEU A 231 17.24 -15.86 -15.62
C LEU A 231 17.14 -16.19 -14.12
N ARG A 232 18.15 -16.88 -13.56
CA ARG A 232 18.19 -17.21 -12.12
C ARG A 232 18.15 -15.96 -11.25
N ARG A 233 18.97 -14.94 -11.54
CA ARG A 233 19.04 -13.71 -10.74
C ARG A 233 17.79 -12.84 -10.83
N PHE A 234 17.05 -12.93 -11.93
CA PHE A 234 15.72 -12.35 -12.04
C PHE A 234 14.65 -13.11 -11.23
N GLY A 235 14.96 -14.29 -10.72
CA GLY A 235 13.99 -15.13 -10.02
C GLY A 235 13.09 -15.92 -10.98
N ALA A 236 13.59 -16.26 -12.16
CA ALA A 236 12.84 -17.08 -13.11
C ALA A 236 12.59 -18.51 -12.59
N LEU A 237 11.43 -19.06 -12.94
CA LEU A 237 11.04 -20.44 -12.65
C LEU A 237 11.74 -21.40 -13.64
N PRO A 238 12.70 -22.23 -13.20
CA PRO A 238 13.49 -23.09 -14.10
C PRO A 238 12.63 -24.05 -14.93
N GLU A 239 11.53 -24.53 -14.37
CA GLU A 239 10.57 -25.43 -15.02
C GLU A 239 9.84 -24.79 -16.21
N THR A 240 9.88 -23.46 -16.33
CA THR A 240 9.23 -22.71 -17.41
C THR A 240 10.20 -22.31 -18.54
N HIS A 241 11.50 -22.63 -18.37
CA HIS A 241 12.57 -22.24 -19.27
C HIS A 241 12.46 -22.91 -20.63
N ARG A 242 12.41 -22.12 -21.71
CA ARG A 242 12.43 -22.59 -23.10
C ARG A 242 12.63 -21.45 -24.11
N PRO A 243 13.11 -21.73 -25.33
CA PRO A 243 13.10 -20.77 -26.44
C PRO A 243 11.67 -20.39 -26.87
N ARG A 244 11.42 -19.11 -27.17
CA ARG A 244 10.17 -18.63 -27.82
C ARG A 244 10.45 -17.46 -28.75
N LEU A 245 9.65 -17.34 -29.81
CA LEU A 245 9.60 -16.10 -30.60
C LEU A 245 8.98 -14.97 -29.78
N ARG A 246 9.38 -13.72 -30.04
CA ARG A 246 8.80 -12.52 -29.40
C ARG A 246 7.27 -12.50 -29.39
N LYS A 247 6.63 -12.85 -30.53
CA LYS A 247 5.16 -12.88 -30.66
C LYS A 247 4.49 -13.99 -29.85
N GLU A 248 5.22 -15.07 -29.54
CA GLU A 248 4.73 -16.20 -28.76
C GLU A 248 4.89 -15.95 -27.26
N ALA A 249 5.97 -15.26 -26.87
CA ALA A 249 6.17 -14.80 -25.49
C ALA A 249 5.09 -13.79 -25.07
N GLY A 250 4.66 -12.92 -25.99
CA GLY A 250 3.51 -12.02 -25.82
C GLY A 250 2.16 -12.59 -26.30
N GLY A 251 2.04 -13.92 -26.44
CA GLY A 251 1.02 -14.59 -27.26
C GLY A 251 -0.45 -14.25 -26.95
N PRO A 252 -1.39 -14.59 -27.85
CA PRO A 252 -2.82 -14.23 -27.78
C PRO A 252 -3.53 -14.61 -26.47
N ASN A 253 -3.00 -15.57 -25.71
CA ASN A 253 -3.49 -15.93 -24.36
C ASN A 253 -3.27 -14.82 -23.30
N GLN A 254 -2.32 -13.90 -23.49
CA GLN A 254 -2.21 -12.68 -22.66
C GLN A 254 -3.38 -11.71 -22.85
N ARG A 255 -4.07 -11.78 -24.00
CA ARG A 255 -5.26 -10.95 -24.27
C ARG A 255 -6.56 -11.62 -23.82
N LEU A 256 -6.61 -12.95 -23.81
CA LEU A 256 -7.79 -13.75 -23.47
C LEU A 256 -7.91 -14.07 -21.96
N ASN A 257 -6.79 -14.19 -21.23
CA ASN A 257 -6.76 -14.37 -19.78
C ASN A 257 -5.86 -13.30 -19.15
N ARG A 258 -6.36 -12.06 -19.07
CA ARG A 258 -5.66 -10.92 -18.46
C ARG A 258 -5.38 -11.10 -16.95
N GLY A 259 -5.94 -12.14 -16.31
CA GLY A 259 -5.91 -12.30 -14.86
C GLY A 259 -4.70 -13.03 -14.28
N ALA A 260 -4.01 -13.92 -14.98
CA ALA A 260 -3.22 -14.98 -14.32
C ALA A 260 -1.80 -15.21 -14.86
N LEU A 261 -1.15 -14.17 -15.41
CA LEU A 261 0.11 -14.36 -16.15
C LEU A 261 1.28 -13.64 -15.49
N LEU A 262 2.24 -14.45 -15.05
CA LEU A 262 3.56 -13.97 -14.62
C LEU A 262 4.30 -13.24 -15.74
N PRO A 263 5.13 -12.24 -15.42
CA PRO A 263 6.08 -11.64 -16.36
C PRO A 263 6.94 -12.71 -17.04
N VAL A 264 7.27 -12.48 -18.31
CA VAL A 264 8.18 -13.36 -19.08
C VAL A 264 9.43 -12.57 -19.39
N LEU A 265 10.57 -13.09 -18.96
CA LEU A 265 11.88 -12.53 -19.28
C LEU A 265 12.48 -13.30 -20.45
N ARG A 266 12.79 -12.59 -21.53
CA ARG A 266 13.51 -13.15 -22.69
C ARG A 266 14.97 -12.75 -22.63
N VAL A 267 15.89 -13.69 -22.75
CA VAL A 267 17.33 -13.47 -22.53
C VAL A 267 18.16 -13.78 -23.76
N GLY A 268 19.27 -13.06 -23.90
CA GLY A 268 20.30 -13.34 -24.89
C GLY A 268 21.64 -12.74 -24.45
N THR A 269 22.69 -12.98 -25.23
CA THR A 269 24.03 -12.47 -24.96
C THR A 269 24.63 -11.74 -26.16
N HIS A 270 25.42 -10.69 -25.89
CA HIS A 270 26.20 -9.98 -26.89
C HIS A 270 27.41 -9.27 -26.27
N ASP A 271 28.58 -9.37 -26.90
CA ASP A 271 29.79 -8.61 -26.56
C ASP A 271 30.12 -8.54 -25.05
N GLY A 272 30.02 -9.69 -24.37
CA GLY A 272 30.32 -9.80 -22.94
C GLY A 272 29.19 -9.33 -22.00
N TRP A 273 27.99 -9.09 -22.53
CA TRP A 273 26.79 -8.77 -21.75
C TRP A 273 25.71 -9.82 -21.98
N ALA A 274 25.09 -10.31 -20.91
CA ALA A 274 23.75 -10.87 -20.99
C ALA A 274 22.74 -9.73 -20.98
N PHE A 275 21.65 -9.86 -21.72
CA PHE A 275 20.52 -8.95 -21.67
C PHE A 275 19.22 -9.70 -21.48
N GLY A 276 18.31 -9.09 -20.74
CA GLY A 276 16.95 -9.54 -20.48
C GLY A 276 15.97 -8.52 -21.02
N SER A 277 14.92 -8.99 -21.67
CA SER A 277 13.86 -8.19 -22.25
C SER A 277 12.52 -8.61 -21.65
N GLU A 278 11.89 -7.64 -21.00
CA GLU A 278 10.51 -7.71 -20.54
C GLU A 278 9.67 -6.80 -21.43
N GLU A 279 8.52 -7.30 -21.88
CA GLU A 279 7.55 -6.57 -22.68
C GLU A 279 6.15 -6.88 -22.13
N GLY A 280 5.26 -5.89 -22.08
CA GLY A 280 3.88 -6.10 -21.64
C GLY A 280 3.29 -4.94 -20.85
N LEU A 281 2.07 -5.17 -20.35
CA LEU A 281 1.25 -4.20 -19.61
C LEU A 281 1.46 -4.24 -18.09
N TYR A 282 2.27 -5.17 -17.58
CA TYR A 282 2.56 -5.32 -16.16
C TYR A 282 3.88 -4.61 -15.83
N GLY A 283 4.00 -4.11 -14.59
CA GLY A 283 5.25 -3.49 -14.12
C GLY A 283 6.46 -4.40 -14.34
N PHE A 284 7.62 -3.80 -14.63
CA PHE A 284 8.83 -4.53 -15.02
C PHE A 284 9.68 -4.91 -13.80
N GLU A 285 10.08 -6.18 -13.70
CA GLU A 285 10.97 -6.64 -12.63
C GLU A 285 12.34 -5.97 -12.70
N GLY A 286 12.85 -5.70 -13.90
CA GLY A 286 14.11 -5.00 -14.12
C GLY A 286 14.10 -3.53 -13.70
N THR A 287 12.97 -2.98 -13.21
CA THR A 287 12.94 -1.64 -12.59
C THR A 287 13.01 -1.68 -11.06
N ARG A 288 13.02 -2.88 -10.45
CA ARG A 288 13.03 -3.06 -8.98
C ARG A 288 14.46 -3.18 -8.45
N ASP A 289 14.71 -2.59 -7.29
CA ASP A 289 16.04 -2.50 -6.68
C ASP A 289 16.55 -3.87 -6.25
N GLU A 290 15.68 -4.71 -5.68
CA GLU A 290 15.95 -6.08 -5.24
C GLU A 290 16.46 -6.95 -6.40
N VAL A 291 15.85 -6.78 -7.58
CA VAL A 291 16.24 -7.50 -8.81
C VAL A 291 17.58 -6.97 -9.31
N LEU A 292 17.75 -5.65 -9.44
CA LEU A 292 18.99 -5.08 -9.96
C LEU A 292 20.18 -5.27 -9.01
N ARG A 293 19.94 -5.25 -7.69
CA ARG A 293 20.91 -5.61 -6.68
C ARG A 293 21.33 -7.06 -6.86
N ARG A 294 20.38 -8.00 -6.93
CA ARG A 294 20.68 -9.43 -7.13
C ARG A 294 21.41 -9.68 -8.45
N VAL A 295 20.97 -9.06 -9.55
CA VAL A 295 21.57 -9.18 -10.89
C VAL A 295 23.00 -8.64 -10.92
N SER A 296 23.27 -7.51 -10.27
CA SER A 296 24.60 -6.88 -10.24
C SER A 296 25.57 -7.48 -9.22
N ARG A 297 25.19 -8.43 -8.35
CA ARG A 297 26.16 -9.02 -7.38
C ARG A 297 27.41 -9.58 -8.09
N GLY A 298 28.58 -9.06 -7.74
CA GLY A 298 29.85 -9.44 -8.38
C GLY A 298 30.02 -8.99 -9.82
N THR A 299 29.18 -8.07 -10.32
CA THR A 299 29.24 -7.54 -11.69
C THR A 299 28.59 -6.15 -11.79
N ARG A 300 28.36 -5.65 -13.00
CA ARG A 300 27.61 -4.43 -13.29
C ARG A 300 26.30 -4.77 -13.97
N ALA A 301 25.23 -4.07 -13.60
CA ALA A 301 23.94 -4.16 -14.26
C ALA A 301 23.39 -2.79 -14.68
N VAL A 302 22.82 -2.71 -15.87
CA VAL A 302 22.19 -1.50 -16.41
C VAL A 302 20.77 -1.86 -16.82
N SER A 303 19.78 -1.13 -16.33
CA SER A 303 18.39 -1.28 -16.74
C SER A 303 17.88 -0.03 -17.42
N VAL A 304 17.17 -0.21 -18.53
CA VAL A 304 16.51 0.85 -19.30
C VAL A 304 15.05 0.45 -19.50
N SER A 305 14.12 1.22 -18.95
CA SER A 305 12.69 1.02 -19.16
C SER A 305 12.05 2.17 -19.90
N TYR A 306 11.03 1.84 -20.70
CA TYR A 306 10.25 2.78 -21.48
C TYR A 306 8.77 2.42 -21.44
N GLY A 307 7.94 3.42 -21.14
CA GLY A 307 6.48 3.35 -21.23
C GLY A 307 5.95 4.32 -22.28
N SER A 308 5.38 3.79 -23.35
CA SER A 308 4.86 4.54 -24.50
C SER A 308 3.68 5.45 -24.15
N GLU A 309 2.77 5.02 -23.26
CA GLU A 309 1.52 5.73 -22.96
C GLU A 309 1.76 7.13 -22.39
N ASN A 310 2.80 7.28 -21.56
CA ASN A 310 3.18 8.55 -20.93
C ASN A 310 4.57 9.04 -21.36
N GLY A 311 5.30 8.27 -22.19
CA GLY A 311 6.65 8.61 -22.64
C GLY A 311 7.70 8.54 -21.53
N THR A 312 7.43 7.75 -20.49
CA THR A 312 8.26 7.67 -19.28
C THR A 312 9.48 6.82 -19.56
N ILE A 313 10.66 7.35 -19.21
CA ILE A 313 11.92 6.63 -19.38
C ILE A 313 12.60 6.56 -18.02
N SER A 314 13.07 5.38 -17.63
CA SER A 314 13.97 5.26 -16.48
C SER A 314 15.23 4.48 -16.83
N VAL A 315 16.35 4.88 -16.24
CA VAL A 315 17.64 4.19 -16.34
C VAL A 315 18.18 4.00 -14.93
N SER A 316 18.58 2.79 -14.59
CA SER A 316 19.29 2.51 -13.33
C SER A 316 20.59 1.77 -13.62
N LEU A 317 21.66 2.19 -12.95
CA LEU A 317 22.96 1.54 -12.99
C LEU A 317 23.29 1.02 -11.59
N PHE A 318 23.60 -0.27 -11.51
CA PHE A 318 24.05 -0.91 -10.29
C PHE A 318 25.44 -1.53 -10.50
N ASP A 319 26.28 -1.47 -9.48
CA ASP A 319 27.60 -2.08 -9.46
C ASP A 319 27.77 -2.88 -8.16
N ASN A 320 28.05 -4.17 -8.30
CA ASN A 320 28.21 -5.10 -7.18
C ASN A 320 27.07 -5.06 -6.13
N GLY A 321 25.82 -4.90 -6.58
CA GLY A 321 24.66 -4.82 -5.69
C GLY A 321 24.29 -3.42 -5.19
N GLU A 322 25.13 -2.43 -5.44
CA GLU A 322 24.93 -1.05 -4.98
C GLU A 322 24.38 -0.17 -6.11
N LEU A 323 23.45 0.72 -5.77
CA LEU A 323 22.91 1.70 -6.72
C LEU A 323 23.98 2.77 -7.01
N VAL A 324 24.37 2.91 -8.28
CA VAL A 324 25.31 3.95 -8.72
C VAL A 324 24.58 5.22 -9.09
N THR A 325 23.53 5.12 -9.90
CA THR A 325 22.72 6.26 -10.33
C THR A 325 21.34 5.81 -10.82
N ARG A 326 20.38 6.74 -10.75
CA ARG A 326 19.02 6.59 -11.27
C ARG A 326 18.63 7.83 -12.03
N TYR A 327 18.17 7.64 -13.25
CA TYR A 327 17.50 8.63 -14.06
C TYR A 327 16.04 8.21 -14.23
N ASP A 328 15.08 9.08 -13.91
CA ASP A 328 13.66 8.91 -14.22
C ASP A 328 13.14 10.23 -14.78
N THR A 329 12.49 10.21 -15.95
CA THR A 329 11.94 11.43 -16.54
C THR A 329 10.93 12.10 -15.61
N ARG A 330 10.22 11.33 -14.77
CA ARG A 330 9.18 11.80 -13.85
C ARG A 330 9.68 12.15 -12.46
N SER A 331 10.95 11.90 -12.15
CA SER A 331 11.49 12.18 -10.82
C SER A 331 12.94 12.65 -10.92
N ALA A 332 13.19 13.87 -10.45
CA ALA A 332 14.53 14.38 -10.21
C ALA A 332 15.00 14.09 -8.78
N VAL A 333 14.18 13.41 -7.96
CA VAL A 333 14.58 12.93 -6.65
C VAL A 333 15.57 11.79 -6.81
N LEU A 334 16.80 12.02 -6.36
CA LEU A 334 17.84 11.01 -6.32
C LEU A 334 17.79 10.25 -4.99
N PRO A 335 17.87 8.91 -5.00
CA PRO A 335 18.08 8.13 -3.79
C PRO A 335 19.37 8.51 -3.09
N ASP A 336 19.40 8.38 -1.76
CA ASP A 336 20.59 8.67 -0.95
C ASP A 336 21.79 7.84 -1.43
N GLY A 337 22.95 8.50 -1.58
CA GLY A 337 24.19 7.88 -2.04
C GLY A 337 24.30 7.68 -3.56
N ALA A 338 23.22 7.91 -4.33
CA ALA A 338 23.28 7.85 -5.79
C ALA A 338 24.01 9.07 -6.38
N ARG A 339 24.78 8.83 -7.45
CA ARG A 339 25.44 9.88 -8.24
C ARG A 339 24.47 10.56 -9.19
N ASP A 340 24.75 11.82 -9.51
CA ASP A 340 23.99 12.57 -10.51
C ASP A 340 23.97 11.81 -11.86
N PRO A 341 22.79 11.46 -12.39
CA PRO A 341 22.66 10.76 -13.66
C PRO A 341 23.28 11.51 -14.84
N PHE A 342 23.28 12.84 -14.83
CA PHE A 342 23.86 13.65 -15.91
C PHE A 342 25.39 13.58 -15.94
N GLU A 343 26.04 13.32 -14.80
CA GLU A 343 27.47 13.05 -14.74
C GLU A 343 27.81 11.64 -15.23
N VAL A 344 27.01 10.65 -14.85
CA VAL A 344 27.25 9.23 -15.19
C VAL A 344 26.89 8.95 -16.66
N PHE A 345 25.84 9.58 -17.17
CA PHE A 345 25.38 9.46 -18.55
C PHE A 345 25.32 10.85 -19.22
N PRO A 346 26.46 11.40 -19.67
CA PRO A 346 26.49 12.69 -20.35
C PRO A 346 25.63 12.69 -21.62
N GLY A 347 24.77 13.69 -21.75
CA GLY A 347 23.84 13.83 -22.88
C GLY A 347 22.44 13.27 -22.62
N LEU A 348 22.13 12.83 -21.39
CA LEU A 348 20.74 12.59 -20.99
C LEU A 348 19.89 13.87 -21.18
N PRO A 349 18.65 13.73 -21.68
CA PRO A 349 17.73 14.86 -21.74
C PRO A 349 17.31 15.27 -20.32
N PRO A 350 16.90 16.53 -20.10
CA PRO A 350 16.43 16.97 -18.80
C PRO A 350 15.20 16.18 -18.34
N HIS A 351 14.97 16.15 -17.03
CA HIS A 351 13.72 15.65 -16.45
C HIS A 351 12.51 16.42 -16.99
N ASP A 352 11.33 15.82 -16.84
CA ASP A 352 10.08 16.50 -17.15
C ASP A 352 9.92 17.76 -16.29
N GLU A 353 9.28 18.79 -16.84
CA GLU A 353 8.99 20.03 -16.11
C GLU A 353 8.17 19.76 -14.83
N TRP A 354 7.32 18.72 -14.88
CA TRP A 354 6.45 18.27 -13.81
C TRP A 354 7.06 17.13 -12.98
N ALA A 355 8.32 16.79 -13.19
CA ALA A 355 9.01 15.75 -12.44
C ALA A 355 8.97 16.04 -10.94
N ALA A 356 8.79 14.98 -10.17
CA ALA A 356 8.87 14.99 -8.72
C ALA A 356 10.23 15.56 -8.27
N ARG A 357 10.20 16.52 -7.34
CA ARG A 357 11.38 17.18 -6.75
C ARG A 357 11.22 17.26 -5.23
N TRP A 358 12.35 17.23 -4.53
CA TRP A 358 12.37 17.57 -3.11
C TRP A 358 12.03 19.03 -2.93
N ASP A 359 11.01 19.32 -2.12
CA ASP A 359 10.72 20.65 -1.62
C ASP A 359 11.45 20.85 -0.28
N PRO A 360 12.52 21.66 -0.25
CA PRO A 360 13.28 21.90 0.98
C PRO A 360 12.44 22.58 2.07
N ASP A 361 11.43 23.37 1.68
CA ASP A 361 10.61 24.15 2.59
C ASP A 361 9.43 23.32 3.14
N ARG A 362 9.00 22.29 2.40
CA ARG A 362 7.87 21.41 2.78
C ARG A 362 8.25 20.00 3.21
N GLN A 363 9.54 19.67 3.20
CA GLN A 363 10.08 18.33 3.53
C GLN A 363 9.35 17.18 2.80
N CYS A 364 8.80 17.44 1.62
CA CYS A 364 8.01 16.47 0.88
C CYS A 364 8.36 16.49 -0.61
N VAL A 365 7.94 15.43 -1.29
CA VAL A 365 8.12 15.30 -2.73
C VAL A 365 6.94 15.97 -3.43
N VAL A 366 7.21 16.99 -4.24
CA VAL A 366 6.18 17.71 -5.01
C VAL A 366 6.27 17.30 -6.47
N SER A 367 5.15 16.83 -7.03
CA SER A 367 5.02 16.52 -8.46
C SER A 367 4.00 17.45 -9.12
N GLY A 368 4.28 17.90 -10.34
CA GLY A 368 3.28 18.56 -11.19
C GLY A 368 2.39 17.53 -11.90
N VAL A 369 1.13 17.86 -12.17
CA VAL A 369 0.28 17.06 -13.06
C VAL A 369 0.24 17.75 -14.43
N PRO A 370 0.73 17.11 -15.50
CA PRO A 370 0.67 17.71 -16.83
C PRO A 370 -0.77 17.79 -17.33
N THR A 371 -1.16 18.92 -17.93
CA THR A 371 -2.45 19.03 -18.62
C THR A 371 -2.43 18.29 -19.98
N PRO A 372 -3.57 17.87 -20.54
CA PRO A 372 -3.61 17.03 -21.74
C PRO A 372 -2.90 17.62 -22.97
N ASP A 373 -2.87 18.94 -23.10
CA ASP A 373 -2.23 19.74 -24.14
C ASP A 373 -0.69 19.83 -24.00
N GLN A 374 -0.16 19.50 -22.82
CA GLN A 374 1.28 19.54 -22.51
C GLN A 374 1.98 18.18 -22.70
N LYS A 375 1.26 17.14 -23.13
CA LYS A 375 1.85 15.81 -23.35
C LYS A 375 2.62 15.76 -24.68
N LEU A 376 3.90 15.34 -24.64
CA LEU A 376 4.72 15.11 -25.82
C LEU A 376 3.99 14.21 -26.83
N ILE A 377 4.10 14.52 -28.13
CA ILE A 377 3.56 13.65 -29.19
C ILE A 377 4.43 12.38 -29.35
N PRO A 378 3.91 11.27 -29.90
CA PRO A 378 4.64 10.01 -29.99
C PRO A 378 6.02 10.10 -30.66
N ALA A 379 6.18 10.97 -31.67
CA ALA A 379 7.45 11.20 -32.34
C ALA A 379 8.51 11.81 -31.39
N GLN A 380 8.13 12.80 -30.59
CA GLN A 380 9.03 13.45 -29.62
C GLN A 380 9.42 12.50 -28.49
N ARG A 381 8.47 11.69 -27.99
CA ARG A 381 8.77 10.64 -27.00
C ARG A 381 9.80 9.66 -27.53
N ARG A 382 9.65 9.29 -28.80
CA ARG A 382 10.57 8.36 -29.47
C ARG A 382 11.97 8.95 -29.66
N GLU A 383 12.06 10.22 -30.07
CA GLU A 383 13.34 10.94 -30.17
C GLU A 383 14.06 11.02 -28.82
N ARG A 384 13.31 11.32 -27.76
CA ARG A 384 13.86 11.36 -26.40
C ARG A 384 14.36 9.99 -25.94
N LEU A 385 13.61 8.92 -26.21
CA LEU A 385 14.06 7.54 -25.93
C LEU A 385 15.39 7.25 -26.64
N LEU A 386 15.52 7.61 -27.92
CA LEU A 386 16.76 7.38 -28.67
C LEU A 386 17.92 8.17 -28.07
N THR A 387 17.69 9.41 -27.65
CA THR A 387 18.70 10.24 -26.96
C THR A 387 19.18 9.58 -25.66
N VAL A 388 18.25 9.05 -24.85
CA VAL A 388 18.61 8.29 -23.64
C VAL A 388 19.40 7.03 -23.99
N CYS A 389 18.98 6.27 -25.00
CA CYS A 389 19.69 5.07 -25.42
C CYS A 389 21.12 5.40 -25.87
N GLU A 390 21.32 6.48 -26.62
CA GLU A 390 22.64 6.93 -27.05
C GLU A 390 23.54 7.32 -25.87
N ALA A 391 23.00 8.01 -24.86
CA ALA A 391 23.74 8.35 -23.64
C ALA A 391 24.17 7.07 -22.87
N VAL A 392 23.28 6.09 -22.75
CA VAL A 392 23.57 4.81 -22.09
C VAL A 392 24.59 3.98 -22.89
N VAL A 393 24.46 3.90 -24.23
CA VAL A 393 25.43 3.22 -25.10
C VAL A 393 26.82 3.84 -24.94
N ARG A 394 26.91 5.18 -24.90
CA ARG A 394 28.18 5.90 -24.71
C ARG A 394 28.78 5.66 -23.32
N GLY A 395 27.95 5.64 -22.28
CA GLY A 395 28.40 5.47 -20.90
C GLY A 395 28.80 4.04 -20.53
N CYS A 396 28.10 3.03 -21.07
CA CYS A 396 28.25 1.63 -20.67
C CYS A 396 28.79 0.69 -21.76
N GLY A 397 28.82 1.13 -23.02
CA GLY A 397 29.24 0.27 -24.15
C GLY A 397 28.28 -0.88 -24.45
N ILE A 398 27.01 -0.77 -24.05
CA ILE A 398 25.98 -1.79 -24.31
C ILE A 398 25.27 -1.56 -25.65
N PRO A 399 24.88 -2.62 -26.39
CA PRO A 399 24.16 -2.48 -27.65
C PRO A 399 22.66 -2.19 -27.41
N LEU A 400 22.18 -1.02 -27.83
CA LEU A 400 20.75 -0.67 -27.81
C LEU A 400 20.24 -0.34 -29.22
N PRO A 401 19.18 -1.02 -29.73
CA PRO A 401 18.59 -2.24 -29.18
C PRO A 401 19.56 -3.45 -29.27
N PRO A 402 19.45 -4.44 -28.37
CA PRO A 402 20.32 -5.59 -28.39
C PRO A 402 20.06 -6.48 -29.63
N PRO A 403 21.10 -7.18 -30.12
CA PRO A 403 20.96 -8.13 -31.21
C PRO A 403 19.93 -9.21 -30.92
N GLY A 404 19.23 -9.66 -31.96
CA GLY A 404 18.26 -10.76 -31.83
C GLY A 404 16.97 -10.41 -31.06
N LEU A 405 16.80 -9.19 -30.54
CA LEU A 405 15.62 -8.79 -29.74
C LEU A 405 14.27 -9.18 -30.37
N GLY A 406 14.15 -9.01 -31.69
CA GLY A 406 12.94 -9.34 -32.45
C GLY A 406 12.76 -10.82 -32.82
N GLY A 407 13.74 -11.68 -32.52
CA GLY A 407 13.82 -13.09 -32.93
C GLY A 407 13.36 -14.08 -31.87
N GLU A 408 13.86 -15.31 -31.97
CA GLU A 408 13.70 -16.36 -30.94
C GLU A 408 14.77 -16.18 -29.88
N LEU A 409 14.38 -16.17 -28.60
CA LEU A 409 15.27 -16.05 -27.45
C LEU A 409 14.84 -17.04 -26.37
N ASP A 410 15.80 -17.50 -25.57
CA ASP A 410 15.50 -18.23 -24.35
C ASP A 410 14.67 -17.35 -23.42
N ASN A 411 13.73 -17.95 -22.70
CA ASN A 411 12.88 -17.21 -21.77
C ASN A 411 12.33 -18.11 -20.68
N ALA A 412 11.90 -17.47 -19.60
CA ALA A 412 11.20 -18.13 -18.51
C ALA A 412 10.21 -17.14 -17.87
N ARG A 413 9.23 -17.68 -17.15
CA ARG A 413 8.31 -16.90 -16.31
C ARG A 413 9.05 -16.49 -15.04
N VAL A 414 8.83 -15.27 -14.60
CA VAL A 414 9.47 -14.71 -13.40
C VAL A 414 8.44 -14.59 -12.30
N LEU A 415 8.79 -15.07 -11.11
CA LEU A 415 8.10 -14.67 -9.89
C LEU A 415 8.78 -13.41 -9.35
N PRO A 416 8.02 -12.39 -8.90
CA PRO A 416 8.60 -11.23 -8.26
C PRO A 416 9.52 -11.69 -7.13
N LEU A 417 10.74 -11.14 -7.05
CA LEU A 417 11.57 -11.31 -5.85
C LEU A 417 10.88 -10.67 -4.65
N LEU A 418 11.22 -11.14 -3.45
CA LEU A 418 10.75 -10.49 -2.22
C LEU A 418 11.26 -9.04 -2.20
N PRO A 419 10.41 -8.08 -1.78
CA PRO A 419 10.80 -6.68 -1.76
C PRO A 419 11.96 -6.45 -0.79
N ASP A 420 12.84 -5.52 -1.12
CA ASP A 420 13.87 -5.08 -0.17
C ASP A 420 13.23 -4.33 1.01
N ASN A 421 13.79 -4.51 2.19
CA ASN A 421 13.32 -3.94 3.45
C ASN A 421 13.72 -2.46 3.64
N ASN A 422 13.51 -1.63 2.61
CA ASN A 422 14.02 -0.25 2.58
C ASN A 422 13.11 0.76 3.30
N SER A 423 11.88 0.38 3.64
CA SER A 423 10.92 1.24 4.33
C SER A 423 10.54 0.61 5.67
N ARG A 424 11.15 1.12 6.74
CA ARG A 424 10.88 0.67 8.11
C ARG A 424 9.57 1.24 8.60
N VAL A 425 8.68 0.38 9.04
CA VAL A 425 7.46 0.80 9.74
C VAL A 425 7.77 0.81 11.23
N SER A 426 7.70 2.00 11.84
CA SER A 426 7.90 2.12 13.28
C SER A 426 6.70 1.56 14.02
N VAL A 427 6.95 0.99 15.20
CA VAL A 427 5.86 0.65 16.13
C VAL A 427 5.12 1.95 16.50
N PRO A 428 3.78 1.94 16.64
CA PRO A 428 3.04 3.14 17.05
C PRO A 428 3.62 3.77 18.32
N ASP A 429 3.79 5.10 18.31
CA ASP A 429 4.53 5.86 19.33
C ASP A 429 4.15 5.51 20.78
N ARG A 430 2.86 5.27 21.06
CA ARG A 430 2.37 4.89 22.38
C ARG A 430 2.94 3.58 22.94
N PHE A 431 3.51 2.73 22.10
CA PHE A 431 4.19 1.50 22.50
C PHE A 431 5.71 1.62 22.46
N ALA A 432 6.28 2.71 21.94
CA ALA A 432 7.71 2.88 21.76
C ALA A 432 8.48 2.66 23.07
N SER A 433 8.06 3.31 24.16
CA SER A 433 8.71 3.15 25.47
C SER A 433 8.61 1.73 26.03
N LEU A 434 7.51 1.00 25.75
CA LEU A 434 7.37 -0.40 26.18
C LEU A 434 8.30 -1.32 25.39
N VAL A 435 8.41 -1.09 24.07
CA VAL A 435 9.32 -1.84 23.20
C VAL A 435 10.78 -1.56 23.55
N ASP A 436 11.12 -0.31 23.86
CA ASP A 436 12.47 0.09 24.25
C ASP A 436 12.90 -0.56 25.58
N ALA A 437 11.97 -0.69 26.52
CA ALA A 437 12.21 -1.29 27.83
C ALA A 437 12.26 -2.83 27.81
N ALA A 438 11.63 -3.49 26.83
CA ALA A 438 11.55 -4.93 26.77
C ALA A 438 12.87 -5.59 26.31
N PRO A 439 13.30 -6.71 26.94
CA PRO A 439 14.49 -7.43 26.53
C PRO A 439 14.30 -8.09 25.15
N PRO A 440 15.37 -8.29 24.35
CA PRO A 440 15.28 -8.86 23.01
C PRO A 440 14.56 -10.22 22.95
N GLU A 441 14.74 -11.07 23.96
CA GLU A 441 14.09 -12.39 24.05
C GLU A 441 12.58 -12.28 24.22
N ARG A 442 12.11 -11.28 24.99
CA ARG A 442 10.68 -11.00 25.10
C ARG A 442 10.16 -10.49 23.76
N LEU A 443 10.84 -9.51 23.16
CA LEU A 443 10.43 -8.96 21.87
C LEU A 443 10.32 -10.04 20.79
N ARG A 444 11.20 -11.03 20.77
CA ARG A 444 11.13 -12.15 19.81
C ARG A 444 9.91 -13.04 20.05
N ARG A 445 9.58 -13.36 21.32
CA ARG A 445 8.33 -14.07 21.65
C ARG A 445 7.10 -13.27 21.25
N VAL A 446 7.08 -11.97 21.53
CA VAL A 446 5.98 -11.08 21.12
C VAL A 446 5.85 -11.02 19.61
N LEU A 447 6.96 -10.84 18.88
CA LEU A 447 6.97 -10.84 17.41
C LEU A 447 6.41 -12.16 16.85
N ALA A 448 6.82 -13.31 17.39
CA ALA A 448 6.32 -14.61 16.96
C ALA A 448 4.80 -14.72 17.18
N ILE A 449 4.29 -14.35 18.36
CA ILE A 449 2.84 -14.40 18.65
C ILE A 449 2.06 -13.47 17.72
N GLN A 450 2.51 -12.23 17.57
CA GLN A 450 1.84 -11.23 16.73
C GLN A 450 1.87 -11.63 15.25
N MET A 451 2.98 -12.21 14.77
CA MET A 451 3.09 -12.68 13.39
C MET A 451 2.24 -13.94 13.15
N SER A 452 2.17 -14.87 14.11
CA SER A 452 1.27 -16.03 14.02
C SER A 452 -0.19 -15.61 13.96
N ALA A 453 -0.60 -14.63 14.77
CA ALA A 453 -1.96 -14.10 14.73
C ALA A 453 -2.24 -13.38 13.40
N LEU A 454 -1.32 -12.57 12.89
CA LEU A 454 -1.44 -11.94 11.57
C LEU A 454 -1.55 -12.99 10.44
N ALA A 455 -0.78 -14.07 10.52
CA ALA A 455 -0.83 -15.14 9.54
C ALA A 455 -2.20 -15.84 9.53
N ALA A 456 -2.79 -16.09 10.71
CA ALA A 456 -4.12 -16.66 10.84
C ALA A 456 -5.22 -15.71 10.34
N GLU A 457 -5.13 -14.41 10.67
CA GLU A 457 -6.08 -13.37 10.24
C GLU A 457 -6.11 -13.21 8.71
N THR A 458 -5.00 -13.47 8.03
CA THR A 458 -4.86 -13.32 6.56
C THR A 458 -4.90 -14.66 5.79
N GLY A 459 -5.02 -15.79 6.50
CA GLY A 459 -4.93 -17.14 5.95
C GLY A 459 -3.57 -17.49 5.36
N LEU A 460 -2.52 -16.73 5.69
CA LEU A 460 -1.14 -17.02 5.25
C LEU A 460 -0.60 -18.31 5.90
N ASP A 461 -1.09 -18.66 7.08
CA ASP A 461 -0.78 -19.91 7.80
C ASP A 461 -1.38 -21.17 7.14
N SER A 462 -2.20 -21.02 6.07
CA SER A 462 -2.65 -22.15 5.26
C SER A 462 -1.52 -22.88 4.52
N TYR A 463 -0.31 -22.29 4.47
CA TYR A 463 0.87 -22.87 3.84
C TYR A 463 1.80 -23.52 4.89
N ALA A 464 2.17 -24.78 4.64
CA ALA A 464 3.08 -25.52 5.52
C ALA A 464 4.43 -24.80 5.67
N GLU A 465 4.96 -24.23 4.59
CA GLU A 465 6.24 -23.52 4.63
C GLU A 465 6.21 -22.30 5.57
N VAL A 466 5.04 -21.66 5.72
CA VAL A 466 4.83 -20.53 6.63
C VAL A 466 4.72 -21.02 8.07
N THR A 467 3.90 -22.04 8.32
CA THR A 467 3.70 -22.58 9.68
C THR A 467 4.98 -23.16 10.27
N ASP A 468 5.83 -23.78 9.44
CA ASP A 468 7.16 -24.25 9.85
C ASP A 468 8.11 -23.09 10.20
N ALA A 469 7.94 -21.91 9.60
CA ALA A 469 8.82 -20.75 9.79
C ALA A 469 8.45 -19.89 11.01
N LEU A 470 7.19 -19.89 11.44
CA LEU A 470 6.70 -19.05 12.54
C LEU A 470 7.42 -19.30 13.89
N PRO A 471 7.68 -20.55 14.33
CA PRO A 471 8.39 -20.81 15.58
C PRO A 471 9.81 -20.24 15.61
N LEU A 472 10.50 -20.20 14.46
CA LEU A 472 11.88 -19.72 14.32
C LEU A 472 12.03 -18.25 14.77
N LEU A 473 10.97 -17.45 14.66
CA LEU A 473 10.98 -16.04 15.10
C LEU A 473 11.24 -15.88 16.60
N SER A 474 10.86 -16.88 17.40
CA SER A 474 11.09 -16.88 18.86
C SER A 474 12.40 -17.57 19.25
N GLU A 475 12.88 -18.51 18.42
CA GLU A 475 14.04 -19.36 18.71
C GLU A 475 15.34 -18.72 18.24
N GLU A 476 15.35 -18.14 17.04
CA GLU A 476 16.54 -17.62 16.36
C GLU A 476 16.54 -16.09 16.28
N ASP A 477 17.73 -15.48 16.14
CA ASP A 477 17.85 -14.05 15.78
C ASP A 477 18.12 -13.95 14.28
N ARG A 478 17.13 -13.46 13.54
CA ARG A 478 17.20 -13.24 12.08
C ARG A 478 17.64 -14.49 11.31
N PRO A 479 16.82 -15.56 11.28
CA PRO A 479 17.12 -16.77 10.50
C PRO A 479 17.29 -16.48 9.00
N GLY A 480 16.71 -15.38 8.51
CA GLY A 480 16.70 -14.98 7.11
C GLY A 480 15.69 -15.77 6.29
N VAL A 481 15.41 -15.27 5.09
CA VAL A 481 14.66 -16.01 4.07
C VAL A 481 15.38 -15.86 2.74
N ASP A 482 15.70 -16.99 2.11
CA ASP A 482 16.26 -17.01 0.77
C ASP A 482 15.13 -17.08 -0.27
N ASP A 483 15.20 -16.24 -1.31
CA ASP A 483 14.18 -16.14 -2.38
C ASP A 483 13.91 -17.48 -3.10
N ASP A 484 14.89 -18.38 -3.12
CA ASP A 484 14.81 -19.67 -3.84
C ASP A 484 14.54 -20.85 -2.89
N SER A 485 14.50 -20.61 -1.57
CA SER A 485 14.02 -21.58 -0.59
C SER A 485 12.53 -21.90 -0.79
N ALA A 486 12.06 -23.01 -0.22
CA ALA A 486 10.64 -23.38 -0.29
C ALA A 486 9.71 -22.28 0.24
N LEU A 487 10.10 -21.65 1.37
CA LEU A 487 9.40 -20.50 1.94
C LEU A 487 9.49 -19.28 1.00
N GLY A 488 10.68 -18.94 0.51
CA GLY A 488 10.87 -17.81 -0.41
C GLY A 488 9.98 -17.93 -1.65
N LEU A 489 9.98 -19.09 -2.32
CA LEU A 489 9.11 -19.36 -3.46
C LEU A 489 7.62 -19.27 -3.11
N ARG A 490 7.21 -19.71 -1.91
CA ARG A 490 5.84 -19.58 -1.43
C ARG A 490 5.43 -18.11 -1.29
N LEU A 491 6.21 -17.31 -0.59
CA LEU A 491 5.92 -15.89 -0.35
C LEU A 491 5.91 -15.11 -1.68
N ARG A 492 6.84 -15.41 -2.59
CA ARG A 492 6.88 -14.80 -3.94
C ARG A 492 5.66 -15.15 -4.79
N ARG A 493 5.09 -16.35 -4.65
CA ARG A 493 3.81 -16.72 -5.30
C ARG A 493 2.63 -15.94 -4.74
N VAL A 494 2.57 -15.74 -3.42
CA VAL A 494 1.54 -14.89 -2.78
C VAL A 494 1.63 -13.45 -3.31
N HIS A 495 2.83 -12.88 -3.39
CA HIS A 495 3.02 -11.55 -4.00
C HIS A 495 2.64 -11.50 -5.48
N ALA A 496 2.83 -12.59 -6.23
CA ALA A 496 2.44 -12.63 -7.62
C ALA A 496 0.91 -12.60 -7.80
N GLU A 497 0.14 -13.17 -6.87
CA GLU A 497 -1.33 -13.16 -6.91
C GLU A 497 -1.91 -11.74 -6.73
N THR A 498 -1.19 -10.79 -6.13
CA THR A 498 -1.68 -9.40 -6.07
C THR A 498 -1.57 -8.67 -7.40
N ARG A 499 -0.76 -9.19 -8.33
CA ARG A 499 -0.59 -8.63 -9.67
C ARG A 499 -1.52 -9.29 -10.69
N ALA A 500 -2.17 -10.37 -10.30
CA ALA A 500 -3.25 -10.98 -11.04
C ALA A 500 -4.46 -10.03 -11.07
N ILE A 501 -5.18 -9.98 -12.19
CA ILE A 501 -6.45 -9.24 -12.28
C ILE A 501 -7.57 -10.21 -11.93
N HIS A 502 -8.00 -10.17 -10.67
CA HIS A 502 -9.10 -11.00 -10.18
C HIS A 502 -10.45 -10.48 -10.70
N PRO A 503 -11.37 -11.36 -11.17
CA PRO A 503 -12.70 -10.94 -11.58
C PRO A 503 -13.54 -10.36 -10.44
N ASP A 504 -13.34 -10.85 -9.21
CA ASP A 504 -13.96 -10.34 -8.00
C ASP A 504 -13.00 -9.34 -7.33
N PRO A 505 -13.39 -8.06 -7.17
CA PRO A 505 -12.60 -7.08 -6.42
C PRO A 505 -12.34 -7.51 -4.96
N GLY A 506 -13.23 -8.30 -4.35
CA GLY A 506 -13.06 -8.83 -3.00
C GLY A 506 -11.82 -9.73 -2.86
N ASP A 507 -11.60 -10.62 -3.83
CA ASP A 507 -10.43 -11.52 -3.88
C ASP A 507 -9.13 -10.73 -3.96
N GLN A 508 -9.11 -9.63 -4.72
CA GLN A 508 -7.94 -8.76 -4.84
C GLN A 508 -7.51 -8.21 -3.48
N PHE A 509 -8.45 -7.79 -2.64
CA PHE A 509 -8.13 -7.28 -1.31
C PHE A 509 -7.62 -8.37 -0.37
N VAL A 510 -8.16 -9.59 -0.44
CA VAL A 510 -7.64 -10.70 0.39
C VAL A 510 -6.21 -11.05 0.00
N TRP A 511 -5.91 -11.12 -1.30
CA TRP A 511 -4.52 -11.32 -1.76
C TRP A 511 -3.59 -10.18 -1.35
N GLN A 512 -4.06 -8.93 -1.36
CA GLN A 512 -3.29 -7.79 -0.85
C GLN A 512 -2.97 -7.92 0.63
N ASP A 513 -3.97 -8.22 1.47
CA ASP A 513 -3.76 -8.43 2.91
C ASP A 513 -2.75 -9.57 3.16
N ARG A 514 -2.92 -10.70 2.45
CA ARG A 514 -2.02 -11.86 2.55
C ARG A 514 -0.61 -11.58 2.07
N ALA A 515 -0.43 -10.79 1.01
CA ALA A 515 0.88 -10.39 0.52
C ALA A 515 1.57 -9.39 1.46
N MET A 516 0.81 -8.50 2.13
CA MET A 516 1.36 -7.64 3.17
C MET A 516 1.81 -8.46 4.39
N ALA A 517 1.06 -9.49 4.79
CA ALA A 517 1.50 -10.43 5.80
C ALA A 517 2.74 -11.25 5.37
N ALA A 518 2.82 -11.66 4.10
CA ALA A 518 3.98 -12.35 3.55
C ALA A 518 5.24 -11.46 3.58
N ARG A 519 5.11 -10.17 3.25
CA ARG A 519 6.17 -9.18 3.42
C ARG A 519 6.56 -9.05 4.89
N ALA A 520 5.59 -8.90 5.79
CA ALA A 520 5.85 -8.77 7.22
C ALA A 520 6.60 -9.99 7.79
N LEU A 521 6.27 -11.19 7.33
CA LEU A 521 7.01 -12.41 7.69
C LEU A 521 8.46 -12.38 7.18
N ALA A 522 8.67 -11.99 5.91
CA ALA A 522 10.03 -11.87 5.35
C ALA A 522 10.88 -10.84 6.12
N GLU A 523 10.27 -9.70 6.50
CA GLU A 523 10.89 -8.69 7.36
C GLU A 523 11.18 -9.25 8.76
N ALA A 524 10.22 -9.95 9.39
CA ALA A 524 10.38 -10.58 10.70
C ALA A 524 11.51 -11.62 10.74
N LEU A 525 11.72 -12.35 9.65
CA LEU A 525 12.82 -13.32 9.53
C LEU A 525 14.18 -12.67 9.28
N SER A 526 14.23 -11.44 8.74
CA SER A 526 15.47 -10.85 8.21
C SER A 526 15.96 -9.61 8.95
N LEU A 527 15.06 -8.86 9.61
CA LEU A 527 15.37 -7.62 10.30
C LEU A 527 15.55 -7.81 11.81
N PRO A 528 16.27 -6.89 12.49
CA PRO A 528 16.27 -6.86 13.94
C PRO A 528 14.84 -6.81 14.48
N VAL A 529 14.56 -7.54 15.57
CA VAL A 529 13.20 -7.69 16.12
C VAL A 529 12.46 -6.36 16.32
N ARG A 530 13.17 -5.30 16.73
CA ARG A 530 12.60 -3.95 16.92
C ARG A 530 12.15 -3.30 15.60
N ASP A 531 12.91 -3.52 14.53
CA ASP A 531 12.61 -2.98 13.20
C ASP A 531 11.45 -3.74 12.53
N ALA A 532 11.30 -5.04 12.81
CA ALA A 532 10.24 -5.87 12.23
C ALA A 532 8.86 -5.71 12.89
N LEU A 533 8.83 -5.41 14.20
CA LEU A 533 7.59 -5.38 14.98
C LEU A 533 6.54 -4.41 14.43
N GLY A 534 6.96 -3.24 13.95
CA GLY A 534 6.03 -2.19 13.54
C GLY A 534 5.13 -2.60 12.37
N LEU A 535 5.70 -3.23 11.34
CA LEU A 535 4.90 -3.69 10.19
C LEU A 535 3.92 -4.80 10.61
N VAL A 536 4.35 -5.74 11.45
CA VAL A 536 3.49 -6.84 11.92
C VAL A 536 2.28 -6.31 12.67
N VAL A 537 2.48 -5.44 13.67
CA VAL A 537 1.37 -4.97 14.52
C VAL A 537 0.43 -4.01 13.79
N VAL A 538 0.92 -3.21 12.83
CA VAL A 538 0.09 -2.29 12.04
C VAL A 538 -0.82 -3.05 11.07
N LEU A 539 -0.43 -4.25 10.65
CA LEU A 539 -1.23 -5.09 9.76
C LEU A 539 -2.25 -5.98 10.49
N ARG A 540 -2.20 -6.08 11.83
CA ARG A 540 -3.16 -6.87 12.62
C ARG A 540 -4.59 -6.41 12.34
N GLN A 541 -5.48 -7.39 12.13
CA GLN A 541 -6.89 -7.19 11.80
C GLN A 541 -7.81 -7.35 13.01
N ASP A 542 -7.39 -8.06 14.05
CA ASP A 542 -8.17 -8.18 15.30
C ASP A 542 -8.23 -6.83 16.02
N PRO A 543 -9.42 -6.23 16.24
CA PRO A 543 -9.58 -4.99 17.00
C PRO A 543 -8.86 -4.98 18.36
N GLN A 544 -8.72 -6.14 19.01
CA GLN A 544 -8.15 -6.28 20.34
C GLN A 544 -6.61 -6.40 20.35
N TRP A 545 -5.95 -6.37 19.19
CA TRP A 545 -4.50 -6.60 19.10
C TRP A 545 -3.68 -5.67 19.99
N ARG A 546 -4.11 -4.42 20.19
CA ARG A 546 -3.40 -3.41 21.01
C ARG A 546 -3.31 -3.82 22.48
N ARG A 547 -4.44 -4.29 23.00
CA ARG A 547 -4.55 -4.77 24.39
C ARG A 547 -3.70 -6.02 24.58
N GLU A 548 -3.76 -6.93 23.60
CA GLU A 548 -2.94 -8.14 23.58
C GLU A 548 -1.44 -7.80 23.54
N PHE A 549 -1.03 -6.91 22.64
CA PHE A 549 0.35 -6.48 22.45
C PHE A 549 0.91 -5.78 23.68
N ARG A 550 0.16 -4.86 24.29
CA ARG A 550 0.56 -4.21 25.56
C ARG A 550 0.79 -5.26 26.65
N LYS A 551 -0.17 -6.16 26.83
CA LYS A 551 -0.10 -7.24 27.81
C LYS A 551 1.17 -8.07 27.63
N GLN A 552 1.45 -8.49 26.40
CA GLN A 552 2.63 -9.28 26.03
C GLN A 552 3.97 -8.55 26.25
N LEU A 553 3.99 -7.21 26.14
CA LEU A 553 5.19 -6.41 26.43
C LEU A 553 5.41 -6.26 27.95
N THR A 554 4.34 -6.17 28.74
CA THR A 554 4.39 -5.87 30.18
C THR A 554 4.44 -7.08 31.09
N GLU A 555 3.85 -8.21 30.70
CA GLU A 555 3.83 -9.44 31.51
C GLU A 555 5.07 -10.30 31.22
N ASP A 556 5.58 -11.00 32.25
CA ASP A 556 6.82 -11.80 32.18
C ASP A 556 6.64 -13.13 31.45
#